data_AF-A0A0L0FBY1-F1
#
_entry.id   AF-A0A0L0FBY1-F1
#
_cell.length_a   1.000
_cell.length_b   1.000
_cell.length_c   1.000
_cell.angle_alpha   90.00
_cell.angle_beta   90.00
_cell.angle_gamma   90.00
#
_symmetry.space_group_name_H-M   'P 1'
#
loop_
_entity.id
_entity.type
_entity.pdbx_description
1 polymer ?
#
loop_
_entity_poly.entity_id
_entity_poly.type
_entity_poly.pdbx_seq_one_letter_code
_entity_poly.pdbx_strand_id
1 'polypeptide(L)'
;VYALCIVPDGTECTVHAQNEEALFSEMKNNSATIVNGVATFEDLRFVGRSGRGKTLTVTVKILTHPPMTAQLFDHIKITVD
;
A
#
# COMPACT_ATOMS: atom_id res chain seq x y z
N VAL A 1 7.91 2.84 -2.78
CA VAL A 1 8.12 1.38 -2.98
C VAL A 1 9.30 1.21 -3.92
N TYR A 2 10.26 0.34 -3.58
CA TYR A 2 11.42 0.05 -4.42
C TYR A 2 11.31 -1.37 -4.96
N ALA A 3 11.33 -1.54 -6.28
CA ALA A 3 11.37 -2.84 -6.91
C ALA A 3 12.83 -3.30 -7.02
N LEU A 4 13.15 -4.49 -6.48
CA LEU A 4 14.49 -5.08 -6.60
C LEU A 4 14.68 -5.85 -7.91
N CYS A 5 13.58 -6.20 -8.58
CA CYS A 5 13.57 -6.76 -9.92
C CYS A 5 13.32 -5.67 -10.97
N ILE A 6 13.57 -6.00 -12.24
CA ILE A 6 13.24 -5.10 -13.34
C ILE A 6 11.72 -5.05 -13.50
N VAL A 7 11.16 -3.85 -13.32
CA VAL A 7 9.76 -3.55 -13.60
C VAL A 7 9.73 -2.43 -14.65
N PRO A 8 8.97 -2.57 -15.74
CA PRO A 8 8.87 -1.52 -16.75
C PRO A 8 8.36 -0.21 -16.14
N ASP A 9 8.96 0.91 -16.54
CA ASP A 9 8.43 2.22 -16.24
C ASP A 9 7.01 2.37 -16.78
N GLY A 10 6.17 3.10 -16.06
CA GLY A 10 4.73 3.18 -16.37
C GLY A 10 3.89 2.09 -15.70
N THR A 11 4.50 1.07 -15.10
CA THR A 11 3.74 0.04 -14.36
C THR A 11 3.06 0.65 -13.14
N GLU A 12 1.76 0.40 -13.00
CA GLU A 12 0.99 0.87 -11.84
C GLU A 12 1.36 0.08 -10.58
N CYS A 13 1.47 0.81 -9.47
CA CYS A 13 1.68 0.27 -8.13
C CYS A 13 0.58 0.82 -7.21
N THR A 14 -0.17 -0.07 -6.55
CA THR A 14 -1.20 0.33 -5.58
C THR A 14 -0.86 -0.14 -4.17
N VAL A 15 -1.37 0.59 -3.18
CA VAL A 15 -1.28 0.27 -1.76
C VAL A 15 -2.68 0.09 -1.20
N HIS A 16 -2.88 -0.98 -0.45
CA HIS A 16 -4.10 -1.25 0.31
C HIS A 16 -3.74 -1.55 1.76
N ALA A 17 -4.66 -1.30 2.67
CA ALA A 17 -4.49 -1.64 4.08
C ALA A 17 -5.75 -2.33 4.60
N GLN A 18 -5.56 -3.33 5.46
CA GLN A 18 -6.65 -4.13 6.00
C GLN A 18 -6.33 -4.70 7.38
N ASN A 19 -7.39 -5.04 8.12
CA ASN A 19 -7.36 -5.93 9.27
C ASN A 19 -8.76 -6.54 9.49
N GLU A 20 -8.97 -7.18 10.64
CA GLU A 20 -10.26 -7.78 11.00
C GLU A 20 -11.42 -6.78 11.15
N GLU A 21 -11.15 -5.52 11.49
CA GLU A 21 -12.18 -4.48 11.64
C GLU A 21 -12.46 -3.73 10.33
N ALA A 22 -11.45 -3.63 9.47
CA ALA A 22 -11.53 -2.96 8.18
C ALA A 22 -10.92 -3.87 7.11
N LEU A 23 -11.77 -4.65 6.43
CA LEU A 23 -11.34 -5.49 5.29
C LEU A 23 -10.71 -4.65 4.17
N PHE A 24 -11.14 -3.40 4.02
CA PHE A 24 -10.54 -2.40 3.16
C PHE A 24 -10.54 -1.06 3.90
N SER A 25 -9.39 -0.68 4.44
CA SER A 25 -9.25 0.63 5.09
C SER A 25 -9.34 1.74 4.05
N GLU A 26 -10.03 2.84 4.38
CA GLU A 26 -10.12 4.01 3.53
C GLU A 26 -8.74 4.67 3.40
N MET A 27 -8.32 4.93 2.16
CA MET A 27 -7.03 5.53 1.83
C MET A 27 -7.20 6.59 0.74
N LYS A 28 -6.27 7.53 0.66
CA LYS A 28 -6.17 8.52 -0.43
C LYS A 28 -4.78 8.48 -1.05
N ASN A 29 -4.72 8.76 -2.35
CA ASN A 29 -3.49 8.78 -3.15
C ASN A 29 -2.68 7.48 -3.03
N ASN A 30 -3.39 6.35 -3.06
CA ASN A 30 -2.84 5.01 -2.86
C ASN A 30 -2.47 4.29 -4.17
N SER A 31 -2.38 5.02 -5.28
CA SER A 31 -1.81 4.53 -6.54
C SER A 31 -0.64 5.44 -6.95
N ALA A 32 0.38 4.85 -7.55
CA ALA A 32 1.55 5.52 -8.08
C ALA A 32 2.09 4.75 -9.30
N THR A 33 2.84 5.44 -10.14
CA THR A 33 3.53 4.83 -11.28
C THR A 33 4.97 4.52 -10.92
N ILE A 34 5.46 3.35 -11.32
CA ILE A 34 6.89 3.02 -11.22
C ILE A 34 7.67 3.77 -12.28
N VAL A 35 8.74 4.46 -11.86
CA VAL A 35 9.72 5.10 -12.71
C VAL A 35 11.12 4.79 -12.16
N ASN A 36 12.02 4.31 -13.01
CA ASN A 36 13.36 3.85 -12.62
C ASN A 36 13.34 2.86 -11.43
N GLY A 37 12.37 1.94 -11.42
CA GLY A 37 12.22 0.94 -10.35
C GLY A 37 11.65 1.47 -9.02
N VAL A 38 11.19 2.73 -8.98
CA VAL A 38 10.62 3.36 -7.78
C VAL A 38 9.20 3.82 -8.05
N ALA A 39 8.26 3.40 -7.20
CA ALA A 39 6.93 4.02 -7.10
C ALA A 39 6.89 4.98 -5.92
N THR A 40 6.71 6.26 -6.21
CA THR A 40 6.58 7.34 -5.22
C THR A 40 5.11 7.73 -5.10
N PHE A 41 4.56 7.61 -3.90
CA PHE A 41 3.17 7.99 -3.62
C PHE A 41 3.16 9.41 -3.06
N GLU A 42 2.62 10.35 -3.83
CA GLU A 42 2.49 11.74 -3.39
C GLU A 42 1.29 11.87 -2.44
N ASP A 43 1.55 12.32 -1.22
CA ASP A 43 0.50 12.53 -0.21
C ASP A 43 -0.35 11.28 0.07
N LEU A 44 0.30 10.11 0.19
CA LEU A 44 -0.37 8.87 0.61
C LEU A 44 -0.97 9.03 2.00
N ARG A 45 -2.28 8.78 2.13
CA ARG A 45 -2.99 8.87 3.42
C ARG A 45 -3.75 7.62 3.76
N PHE A 46 -3.67 7.25 5.04
CA PHE A 46 -4.55 6.28 5.68
C PHE A 46 -5.65 7.09 6.39
N VAL A 47 -6.87 7.02 5.89
CA VAL A 47 -8.03 7.75 6.44
C VAL A 47 -8.78 6.86 7.44
N GLY A 48 -8.91 5.58 7.12
CA GLY A 48 -9.51 4.58 8.00
C GLY A 48 -8.63 4.30 9.23
N ARG A 49 -9.28 4.18 10.39
CA ARG A 49 -8.62 3.86 11.67
C ARG A 49 -8.26 2.38 11.73
N SER A 50 -7.22 2.04 12.47
CA SER A 50 -6.84 0.63 12.66
C SER A 50 -7.65 -0.08 13.76
N GLY A 51 -8.36 0.67 14.62
CA GLY A 51 -9.08 0.12 15.77
C GLY A 51 -8.29 0.19 17.07
N ARG A 52 -8.98 0.05 18.21
CA ARG A 52 -8.34 0.15 19.53
C ARG A 52 -7.41 -1.04 19.75
N GLY A 53 -6.12 -0.76 19.94
CA GLY A 53 -5.11 -1.80 20.18
C GLY A 53 -4.81 -2.67 18.96
N LYS A 54 -5.23 -2.26 17.76
CA LYS A 54 -5.07 -3.01 16.52
C LYS A 54 -4.20 -2.27 15.51
N THR A 55 -3.60 -3.02 14.60
CA THR A 55 -2.80 -2.54 13.48
C THR A 55 -3.41 -2.99 12.16
N LEU A 56 -2.92 -2.41 11.07
CA LEU A 56 -3.26 -2.75 9.70
C LEU A 56 -2.09 -3.50 9.07
N THR A 57 -2.42 -4.52 8.29
CA THR A 57 -1.54 -5.12 7.29
C THR A 57 -1.61 -4.30 6.02
N VAL A 58 -0.46 -3.88 5.49
CA VAL A 58 -0.36 -3.13 4.23
C VAL A 58 0.02 -4.08 3.11
N THR A 59 -0.74 -4.04 2.02
CA THR A 59 -0.49 -4.82 0.81
C THR A 59 -0.13 -3.87 -0.33
N VAL A 60 1.04 -4.07 -0.92
CA VAL A 60 1.50 -3.38 -2.11
C VAL A 60 1.32 -4.31 -3.31
N LYS A 61 0.63 -3.84 -4.35
CA LYS A 61 0.46 -4.58 -5.61
C LYS A 61 1.16 -3.83 -6.73
N ILE A 62 1.99 -4.55 -7.49
CA ILE A 62 2.61 -4.04 -8.71
C ILE A 62 1.94 -4.76 -9.88
N LEU A 63 1.30 -3.99 -10.77
CA LEU A 63 0.43 -4.50 -11.83
C LEU A 63 1.23 -4.95 -13.07
N THR A 64 2.21 -5.82 -12.86
CA THR A 64 2.86 -6.59 -13.93
C THR A 64 1.99 -7.76 -14.38
N HIS A 65 2.45 -8.49 -15.40
CA HIS A 65 1.85 -9.75 -15.84
C HIS A 65 2.88 -10.89 -15.77
N PRO A 66 2.82 -11.77 -14.75
CA PRO A 66 1.82 -11.83 -13.66
C PRO A 66 1.98 -10.69 -12.63
N PRO A 67 0.91 -10.33 -11.88
CA PRO A 67 0.99 -9.31 -10.84
C PRO A 67 1.90 -9.74 -9.69
N MET A 68 2.67 -8.80 -9.15
CA MET A 68 3.49 -9.02 -7.96
C MET A 68 2.82 -8.40 -6.74
N THR A 69 2.93 -9.05 -5.59
CA THR A 69 2.36 -8.57 -4.32
C THR A 69 3.40 -8.67 -3.21
N ALA A 70 3.53 -7.61 -2.41
CA ALA A 70 4.31 -7.59 -1.18
C ALA A 70 3.41 -7.17 -0.02
N GLN A 71 3.62 -7.75 1.16
CA GLN A 71 2.82 -7.46 2.34
C GLN A 71 3.71 -7.10 3.53
N LEU A 72 3.26 -6.10 4.27
CA LEU A 72 3.83 -5.68 5.55
C LEU A 72 2.76 -5.96 6.62
N PHE A 73 2.95 -7.04 7.38
CA PHE A 73 1.93 -7.55 8.32
C PHE A 73 1.87 -6.76 9.62
N ASP A 74 0.66 -6.33 9.99
CA ASP A 74 0.33 -5.79 11.33
C ASP A 74 1.22 -4.64 11.83
N HIS A 75 1.63 -3.76 10.92
CA HIS A 75 2.68 -2.76 11.19
C HIS A 75 2.20 -1.33 11.39
N ILE A 76 1.01 -0.95 10.90
CA ILE A 76 0.54 0.44 10.95
C ILE A 76 -0.62 0.58 11.92
N LYS A 77 -0.49 1.46 12.92
CA LYS A 77 -1.59 1.87 13.80
C LYS A 77 -2.05 3.27 13.42
N ILE A 78 -3.36 3.44 13.16
CA ILE A 78 -3.96 4.73 12.80
C ILE A 78 -5.05 5.08 13.82
N THR A 79 -4.88 6.22 14.49
CA THR A 79 -5.76 6.76 15.54
C THR A 79 -6.16 8.21 15.23
N VAL A 80 -7.06 8.80 16.03
CA VAL A 80 -7.62 10.15 15.81
C VAL A 80 -6.81 11.26 16.49
N ASP A 81 -5.80 10.87 17.23
CA ASP A 81 -5.26 11.58 18.40
C ASP A 81 -6.22 11.62 19.59
#